data_AF-A0AAW8ALI7-F1
#
_entry.id   AF-A0AAW8ALI7-F1
#
_cell.length_a   1.000
_cell.length_b   1.000
_cell.length_c   1.000
_cell.angle_alpha   90.00
_cell.angle_beta   90.00
_cell.angle_gamma   90.00
#
_symmetry.space_group_name_H-M   'P 1'
#
loop_
_entity.id
_entity.type
_entity.pdbx_description
1 polymer ?
#
loop_
_entity_poly.entity_id
_entity_poly.type
_entity_poly.pdbx_seq_one_letter_code
_entity_poly.pdbx_strand_id
1 'polypeptide(L)'
;ALHGLDWQAVYDRYLPRLAHVQRREDLNDLLVQMIAELQVGHNRVGAGDVHQEARVPVGLLGADFRIVQGRYQIARLYPGDRLDP
;
A
#
# COMPACT_ATOMS: atom_id res chain seq x y z
N ALA A 1 15.54 -20.67 16.50
CA ALA A 1 15.96 -19.51 15.69
C ALA A 1 15.10 -19.45 14.44
N LEU A 2 14.52 -18.30 14.13
CA LEU A 2 13.71 -18.09 12.94
C LEU A 2 14.55 -17.31 11.94
N HIS A 3 14.85 -17.90 10.78
CA HIS A 3 15.74 -17.31 9.78
C HIS A 3 17.11 -16.85 10.33
N GLY A 4 17.68 -17.62 11.27
CA GLY A 4 18.94 -17.29 11.94
C GLY A 4 18.83 -16.28 13.09
N LEU A 5 17.65 -15.75 13.37
CA LEU A 5 17.41 -14.78 14.45
C LEU A 5 16.87 -15.44 15.72
N ASP A 6 17.22 -14.85 16.86
CA ASP A 6 16.47 -15.03 18.10
C ASP A 6 15.17 -14.23 18.02
N TRP A 7 14.09 -14.95 17.74
CA TRP A 7 12.78 -14.33 17.54
C TRP A 7 12.21 -13.73 18.83
N GLN A 8 12.58 -14.27 20.01
CA GLN A 8 12.14 -13.71 21.28
C GLN A 8 12.83 -12.36 21.52
N ALA A 9 14.14 -12.27 21.27
CA ALA A 9 14.87 -11.00 21.37
C ALA A 9 14.33 -9.94 20.38
N VAL A 10 13.94 -10.34 19.17
CA VAL A 10 13.24 -9.45 18.22
C VAL A 10 11.91 -8.99 18.82
N TYR A 11 11.07 -9.90 19.31
CA TYR A 11 9.80 -9.51 19.95
C TYR A 11 10.01 -8.53 21.11
N ASP A 12 10.93 -8.83 22.03
CA ASP A 12 11.22 -8.01 23.22
C ASP A 12 11.71 -6.60 22.84
N ARG A 13 12.42 -6.46 21.72
CA ARG A 13 12.86 -5.16 21.18
C ARG A 13 11.69 -4.28 20.72
N TYR A 14 10.63 -4.88 20.17
CA TYR A 14 9.49 -4.16 19.61
C TYR A 14 8.33 -4.00 20.60
N LEU A 15 8.20 -4.89 21.59
CA LEU A 15 7.10 -4.88 22.57
C LEU A 15 6.90 -3.52 23.28
N PRO A 16 7.93 -2.81 23.78
CA PRO A 16 7.73 -1.53 24.45
C PRO A 16 7.11 -0.45 23.56
N ARG A 17 7.31 -0.54 22.24
CA ARG A 17 6.77 0.42 21.28
C ARG A 17 5.25 0.31 21.11
N LEU A 18 4.66 -0.81 21.54
CA LEU A 18 3.21 -1.01 21.53
C LEU A 18 2.48 0.08 22.34
N ALA A 19 3.12 0.65 23.37
CA ALA A 19 2.56 1.75 24.15
C ALA A 19 2.30 3.03 23.36
N HIS A 20 2.92 3.18 22.18
CA HIS A 20 2.77 4.34 21.31
C HIS A 20 1.77 4.13 20.17
N VAL A 21 1.24 2.91 20.01
CA VAL A 21 0.24 2.59 18.99
C VAL A 21 -1.09 3.24 19.36
N GLN A 22 -1.63 4.09 18.48
CA GLN A 22 -2.93 4.76 18.68
C GLN A 22 -4.00 4.22 17.73
N ARG A 23 -3.59 3.78 16.54
CA ARG A 23 -4.49 3.30 15.48
C ARG A 23 -4.04 1.97 14.90
N ARG A 24 -4.93 1.32 14.15
CA ARG A 24 -4.65 0.02 13.52
C ARG A 24 -3.47 0.10 12.54
N GLU A 25 -3.33 1.24 11.88
CA GLU A 25 -2.24 1.61 10.99
C GLU A 25 -0.89 1.64 11.72
N ASP A 26 -0.82 2.26 12.90
CA ASP A 26 0.40 2.30 13.71
C ASP A 26 0.84 0.88 14.13
N LEU A 27 -0.12 0.00 14.44
CA LEU A 27 0.15 -1.41 14.73
C LEU A 27 0.65 -2.15 13.49
N ASN A 28 0.09 -1.87 12.30
CA ASN A 28 0.59 -2.45 11.06
C ASN A 28 2.04 -2.03 10.81
N ASP A 29 2.37 -0.75 11.00
CA ASP A 29 3.73 -0.25 10.83
C ASP A 29 4.71 -0.90 11.82
N LEU A 30 4.32 -1.04 13.09
CA LEU A 30 5.10 -1.75 14.10
C LEU A 30 5.40 -3.18 13.66
N LEU A 31 4.36 -3.92 13.24
CA LEU A 31 4.48 -5.30 12.82
C LEU A 31 5.31 -5.45 11.55
N VAL A 32 5.15 -4.54 10.57
CA VAL A 32 5.97 -4.50 9.35
C VAL A 32 7.45 -4.32 9.71
N GLN A 33 7.77 -3.40 10.62
CA GLN A 33 9.16 -3.20 11.05
C GLN A 33 9.72 -4.44 11.77
N MET A 34 8.92 -5.12 12.60
CA MET A 34 9.35 -6.32 13.32
C MET A 34 9.60 -7.50 12.37
N ILE A 35 8.68 -7.76 11.43
CA ILE A 35 8.82 -8.88 10.48
C ILE A 35 9.87 -8.61 9.39
N ALA A 36 10.22 -7.35 9.12
CA ALA A 36 11.27 -6.97 8.18
C ALA A 36 12.66 -7.47 8.61
N GLU A 37 12.88 -7.66 9.92
CA GLU A 37 14.14 -8.22 10.46
C GLU A 37 14.44 -9.61 9.85
N LEU A 38 13.42 -10.36 9.44
CA LEU A 38 13.58 -11.67 8.81
C LEU A 38 14.26 -11.60 7.43
N GLN A 39 14.28 -10.46 6.75
CA GLN A 39 14.84 -10.29 5.39
C GLN A 39 14.21 -11.24 4.35
N VAL A 40 12.94 -11.60 4.54
CA VAL A 40 12.18 -12.48 3.64
C VAL A 40 11.15 -11.68 2.85
N GLY A 41 11.15 -11.85 1.53
CA GLY A 41 10.14 -11.26 0.63
C GLY A 41 8.76 -11.88 0.83
N HIS A 42 7.70 -11.19 0.38
CA HIS A 42 6.29 -11.60 0.53
C HIS A 42 5.78 -11.77 1.96
N ASN A 43 6.60 -11.43 2.97
CA ASN A 43 6.13 -11.30 4.33
C ASN A 43 5.61 -9.87 4.54
N ARG A 44 4.29 -9.71 4.56
CA ARG A 44 3.63 -8.40 4.61
C ARG A 44 2.56 -8.41 5.68
N VAL A 45 2.41 -7.28 6.35
CA VAL A 45 1.30 -6.99 7.26
C VAL A 45 0.63 -5.70 6.77
N GLY A 46 -0.69 -5.70 6.78
CA GLY A 46 -1.51 -4.57 6.36
C GLY A 46 -2.99 -4.89 6.52
N ALA A 47 -3.84 -3.92 6.15
CA ALA A 47 -5.31 -4.03 6.27
C ALA A 47 -5.79 -4.28 7.72
N GLY A 48 -7.03 -4.75 7.85
CA GLY A 48 -7.74 -4.92 9.12
C GLY A 48 -8.75 -3.80 9.36
N ASP A 49 -9.00 -3.50 10.63
CA ASP A 49 -9.88 -2.42 11.08
C ASP A 49 -9.20 -1.04 10.96
N VAL A 50 -8.77 -0.73 9.73
CA VAL A 50 -8.21 0.57 9.35
C VAL A 50 -9.33 1.47 8.86
N HIS A 51 -9.18 2.78 9.02
CA HIS A 51 -10.16 3.71 8.46
C HIS A 51 -10.16 3.59 6.93
N GLN A 52 -11.33 3.36 6.35
CA GLN A 52 -11.50 3.27 4.90
C GLN A 52 -12.47 4.34 4.43
N GLU A 53 -11.98 5.24 3.59
CA GLU A 53 -12.82 6.19 2.87
C GLU A 53 -13.55 5.47 1.72
N ALA A 54 -14.70 6.01 1.33
CA ALA A 54 -15.42 5.53 0.16
C ALA A 54 -14.53 5.67 -1.08
N ARG A 55 -14.29 4.56 -1.79
CA ARG A 55 -13.56 4.60 -3.05
C ARG A 55 -14.34 5.45 -4.05
N VAL A 56 -13.69 6.44 -4.63
CA VAL A 56 -14.23 7.16 -5.78
C VAL A 56 -14.02 6.27 -7.01
N PRO A 57 -15.10 5.78 -7.66
CA PRO A 57 -14.96 4.97 -8.86
C PRO A 57 -14.52 5.88 -10.01
N VAL A 58 -13.22 5.90 -10.28
CA VAL A 58 -12.63 6.53 -11.47
C VAL A 58 -12.26 5.43 -12.47
N GLY A 59 -12.71 5.61 -13.71
CA GLY A 59 -12.20 4.89 -14.86
C GLY A 59 -11.19 5.77 -15.60
N LEU A 60 -9.98 5.26 -15.83
CA LEU A 60 -9.02 5.92 -16.71
C LEU A 60 -9.38 5.57 -18.16
N LEU A 61 -9.68 6.58 -18.98
CA LEU A 61 -10.16 6.40 -20.36
C LEU A 61 -9.03 6.17 -21.38
N GLY A 62 -7.78 6.11 -20.94
CA GLY A 62 -6.64 6.07 -21.86
C GLY A 62 -6.55 7.32 -22.76
N ALA A 63 -7.03 8.48 -22.28
CA ALA A 63 -6.96 9.73 -23.02
C ALA A 63 -6.81 10.94 -22.09
N ASP A 64 -6.12 11.98 -22.56
CA ASP A 64 -6.17 13.32 -21.98
C ASP A 64 -7.26 14.15 -22.66
N PHE A 65 -7.97 14.98 -21.89
CA PHE A 65 -8.99 15.89 -22.40
C PHE A 65 -8.63 17.33 -22.08
N ARG A 66 -9.04 18.25 -22.96
CA ARG A 66 -9.02 19.69 -22.72
C ARG A 66 -10.41 20.28 -22.96
N ILE A 67 -10.74 21.38 -22.29
CA ILE A 67 -11.99 22.10 -22.52
C ILE A 67 -11.76 23.20 -23.54
N VAL A 68 -12.50 23.17 -24.65
CA VAL A 68 -12.49 24.20 -25.70
C VAL A 68 -13.93 24.66 -25.91
N GLN A 69 -14.18 25.96 -25.73
CA GLN A 69 -15.52 26.56 -25.87
C GLN A 69 -16.61 25.81 -25.07
N GLY A 70 -16.29 25.39 -23.85
CA GLY A 70 -17.21 24.67 -22.96
C GLY A 70 -17.46 23.20 -23.32
N ARG A 71 -16.71 22.62 -24.26
CA ARG A 71 -16.81 21.21 -24.65
C ARG A 71 -15.51 20.47 -24.41
N TYR A 72 -15.61 19.19 -24.06
CA TYR A 72 -14.44 18.31 -23.98
C TYR A 72 -13.91 17.98 -25.37
N GLN A 73 -12.60 18.09 -25.54
CA GLN A 73 -11.87 17.66 -26.73
C GLN A 73 -10.75 16.72 -26.30
N ILE A 74 -10.59 15.59 -27.00
CA ILE A 74 -9.46 14.69 -26.79
C ILE A 74 -8.19 15.46 -27.17
N ALA A 75 -7.33 15.68 -26.18
CA ALA A 75 -6.02 16.28 -26.37
C ALA A 75 -4.99 15.23 -26.77
N ARG A 76 -5.11 14.02 -26.20
CA ARG A 76 -4.23 12.90 -26.46
C ARG A 76 -4.97 11.59 -26.27
N LEU A 77 -4.72 10.63 -27.14
CA LEU A 77 -5.09 9.23 -26.95
C LEU A 77 -3.81 8.45 -26.64
N TYR A 78 -3.78 7.71 -25.53
CA TYR A 78 -2.67 6.85 -25.20
C TYR A 78 -2.77 5.55 -26.03
N PRO A 79 -1.72 5.15 -26.75
CA PRO A 79 -1.75 3.89 -27.48
C PRO A 79 -1.77 2.72 -26.49
N GLY A 80 -2.69 1.78 -26.68
CA GLY A 80 -2.58 0.44 -26.10
C GLY A 80 -1.59 -0.41 -26.90
N ASP A 81 -1.30 -1.61 -26.43
CA ASP A 81 -0.65 -2.62 -27.28
C ASP A 81 -1.68 -3.15 -28.29
N ARG A 82 -1.35 -3.10 -29.58
CA ARG A 82 -2.21 -3.57 -30.67
C ARG A 82 -2.35 -5.10 -30.67
N LEU A 83 -1.41 -5.80 -30.03
CA LEU A 83 -1.30 -7.26 -30.03
C LEU A 83 -1.68 -7.91 -28.68
N ASP A 84 -1.94 -7.12 -27.64
CA ASP A 84 -2.61 -7.64 -26.44
C ASP A 84 -4.09 -7.91 -26.77
N PRO A 85 -4.62 -9.13 -26.53
CA PRO A 85 -6.01 -9.49 -26.82
C PRO A 85 -7.05 -8.72 -25.99
#